data_AF-A0A0Q4Z9W7-F1
#
_entry.id   AF-A0A0Q4Z9W7-F1
#
_cell.length_a   1.000
_cell.length_b   1.000
_cell.length_c   1.000
_cell.angle_alpha   90.00
_cell.angle_beta   90.00
_cell.angle_gamma   90.00
#
_symmetry.space_group_name_H-M   'P 1'
#
loop_
_entity.id
_entity.type
_entity.pdbx_description
1 polymer ?
#
loop_
_entity_poly.entity_id
_entity_poly.type
_entity_poly.pdbx_seq_one_letter_code
_entity_poly.pdbx_strand_id
1 'polypeptide(L)'
;MTPEAPAGLEQLRGLHLPAETGGAQGAVMLAIALGFTAALVLGLLRLLRARRRGSVRRAALADLAAANALPPEHRRVAQAQLLRRLARTLQGDAAADAEGSAWAGALDRLFATTFFSAGAGRIFAEGLYQRGAPEPAAVDAELARLFARIGA
;
A
#
# COMPACT_ATOMS: atom_id res chain seq x y z
N MET A 1 -58.37 -14.67 66.16
CA MET A 1 -57.74 -15.73 65.34
C MET A 1 -58.62 -15.93 64.12
N THR A 2 -58.26 -15.31 63.01
CA THR A 2 -58.89 -15.49 61.70
C THR A 2 -57.77 -15.57 60.64
N PRO A 3 -57.93 -16.43 59.63
CA PRO A 3 -56.83 -17.09 58.92
C PRO A 3 -56.11 -16.20 57.89
N GLU A 4 -54.78 -16.39 57.81
CA GLU A 4 -53.89 -15.89 56.76
C GLU A 4 -54.29 -16.49 55.40
N ALA A 5 -54.83 -15.65 54.49
CA ALA A 5 -55.09 -16.04 53.10
C ALA A 5 -53.78 -15.97 52.28
N PRO A 6 -53.58 -16.87 51.31
CA PRO A 6 -52.27 -17.17 50.74
C PRO A 6 -51.74 -15.99 49.93
N ALA A 7 -50.44 -15.70 50.09
CA ALA A 7 -49.67 -14.72 49.31
C ALA A 7 -49.89 -14.96 47.81
N GLY A 8 -50.85 -14.21 47.25
CA GLY A 8 -51.31 -14.36 45.89
C GLY A 8 -50.27 -13.90 44.89
N LEU A 9 -50.32 -14.49 43.70
CA LEU A 9 -49.51 -14.15 42.52
C LEU A 9 -49.53 -12.65 42.16
N GLU A 10 -50.42 -11.84 42.75
CA GLU A 10 -50.35 -10.38 42.84
C GLU A 10 -48.96 -9.86 43.23
N GLN A 11 -48.26 -10.53 44.15
CA GLN A 11 -46.96 -10.09 44.66
C GLN A 11 -45.82 -10.28 43.65
N LEU A 12 -46.00 -11.17 42.66
CA LEU A 12 -45.10 -11.35 41.53
C LEU A 12 -45.47 -10.46 40.33
N ARG A 13 -46.66 -9.84 40.32
CA ARG A 13 -47.09 -8.89 39.27
C ARG A 13 -46.27 -7.58 39.29
N GLY A 14 -45.61 -7.29 40.40
CA GLY A 14 -44.69 -6.16 40.56
C GLY A 14 -43.30 -6.34 39.95
N LEU A 15 -42.94 -7.55 39.49
CA LEU A 15 -41.68 -7.80 38.77
C LEU A 15 -41.86 -7.57 37.26
N HIS A 16 -42.35 -6.39 36.90
CA HIS A 16 -42.11 -5.88 35.55
C HIS A 16 -40.61 -5.61 35.43
N LEU A 17 -39.92 -6.34 34.54
CA LEU A 17 -38.57 -5.95 34.12
C LEU A 17 -38.64 -4.47 33.66
N PRO A 18 -37.76 -3.58 34.14
CA PRO A 18 -37.68 -2.24 33.59
C PRO A 18 -37.44 -2.38 32.08
N ALA A 19 -38.35 -1.80 31.28
CA ALA A 19 -38.34 -1.85 29.82
C ALA A 19 -37.21 -0.98 29.21
N GLU A 20 -36.05 -0.91 29.86
CA GLU A 20 -34.96 -0.01 29.51
C GLU A 20 -33.78 -0.74 28.84
N THR A 21 -33.96 -2.01 28.43
CA THR A 21 -32.94 -2.76 27.68
C THR A 21 -32.80 -2.28 26.23
N GLY A 22 -33.81 -1.60 25.68
CA GLY A 22 -33.81 -1.13 24.29
C GLY A 22 -32.69 -0.14 23.95
N GLY A 23 -32.33 0.75 24.88
CA GLY A 23 -31.26 1.73 24.66
C GLY A 23 -29.86 1.10 24.62
N ALA A 24 -29.56 0.20 25.55
CA ALA A 24 -28.29 -0.52 25.58
C ALA A 24 -28.15 -1.49 24.39
N GLN A 25 -29.23 -2.17 24.03
CA GLN A 25 -29.25 -3.10 22.90
C GLN A 25 -29.12 -2.37 21.55
N GLY A 26 -29.74 -1.19 21.43
CA GLY A 26 -29.57 -0.30 20.28
C GLY A 26 -28.17 0.27 20.16
N ALA A 27 -27.55 0.69 21.27
CA ALA A 27 -26.17 1.17 21.29
C ALA A 27 -25.17 0.08 20.90
N VAL A 28 -25.36 -1.16 21.39
CA VAL A 28 -24.53 -2.31 21.02
C VAL A 28 -24.69 -2.64 19.53
N MET A 29 -25.91 -2.66 18.99
CA MET A 29 -26.15 -2.88 17.57
C MET A 29 -25.53 -1.79 16.70
N LEU A 30 -25.62 -0.52 17.12
CA LEU A 30 -24.98 0.59 16.41
C LEU A 30 -23.45 0.48 16.43
N ALA A 31 -22.86 0.11 17.57
CA ALA A 31 -21.42 -0.10 17.69
C ALA A 31 -20.94 -1.27 16.81
N ILE A 32 -21.68 -2.37 16.75
CA ILE A 32 -21.38 -3.50 15.87
C ILE A 32 -21.50 -3.08 14.40
N ALA A 33 -22.57 -2.36 14.03
CA ALA A 33 -22.77 -1.88 12.67
C ALA A 33 -21.64 -0.93 12.23
N LEU A 34 -21.22 -0.01 13.10
CA LEU A 34 -20.10 0.91 12.88
C LEU A 34 -18.77 0.17 12.79
N GLY A 35 -18.50 -0.78 13.69
CA GLY A 35 -17.30 -1.60 13.65
C GLY A 35 -17.22 -2.43 12.37
N PHE A 36 -18.35 -3.03 11.96
CA PHE A 36 -18.42 -3.82 10.73
C PHE A 36 -18.25 -2.97 9.47
N THR A 37 -18.88 -1.80 9.40
CA THR A 37 -18.68 -0.86 8.28
C THR A 37 -17.25 -0.34 8.24
N ALA A 38 -16.65 0.03 9.37
CA ALA A 38 -15.24 0.41 9.43
C ALA A 38 -14.32 -0.72 8.96
N ALA A 39 -14.57 -1.96 9.39
CA ALA A 39 -13.81 -3.13 8.96
C ALA A 39 -13.96 -3.38 7.45
N LEU A 40 -15.17 -3.24 6.90
CA LEU A 40 -15.43 -3.31 5.45
C LEU A 40 -14.67 -2.25 4.68
N VAL A 41 -14.71 -0.99 5.14
CA VAL A 41 -13.99 0.13 4.50
C VAL A 41 -12.49 -0.11 4.55
N LEU A 42 -11.94 -0.51 5.69
CA LEU A 42 -10.52 -0.84 5.84
C LEU A 42 -10.11 -2.03 4.96
N GLY A 43 -10.93 -3.08 4.91
CA GLY A 43 -10.72 -4.24 4.05
C GLY A 43 -10.73 -3.88 2.57
N LEU A 44 -11.70 -3.07 2.14
CA LEU A 44 -11.82 -2.60 0.76
C LEU A 44 -10.64 -1.69 0.38
N LEU A 45 -10.27 -0.74 1.25
CA LEU A 45 -9.11 0.12 1.02
C LEU A 45 -7.82 -0.70 0.91
N ARG A 46 -7.63 -1.72 1.76
CA ARG A 46 -6.48 -2.64 1.66
C ARG A 46 -6.52 -3.44 0.36
N LEU A 47 -7.67 -3.97 -0.03
CA LEU A 47 -7.83 -4.73 -1.27
C LEU A 47 -7.55 -3.87 -2.51
N LEU A 48 -8.10 -2.66 -2.56
CA LEU A 48 -7.87 -1.72 -3.65
C LEU A 48 -6.40 -1.31 -3.72
N ARG A 49 -5.76 -1.05 -2.58
CA ARG A 49 -4.34 -0.72 -2.51
C ARG A 49 -3.46 -1.90 -2.94
N ALA A 50 -3.81 -3.12 -2.56
CA ALA A 50 -3.12 -4.34 -3.01
C ALA A 50 -3.30 -4.58 -4.51
N ARG A 51 -4.52 -4.41 -5.05
CA ARG A 51 -4.80 -4.54 -6.49
C ARG A 51 -4.07 -3.49 -7.31
N ARG A 52 -4.04 -2.23 -6.86
CA ARG A 52 -3.26 -1.16 -7.49
C ARG A 52 -1.77 -1.48 -7.50
N ARG A 53 -1.21 -2.01 -6.41
CA ARG A 53 0.19 -2.46 -6.36
C ARG A 53 0.47 -3.58 -7.37
N GLY A 54 -0.44 -4.55 -7.50
CA GLY A 54 -0.32 -5.61 -8.50
C GLY A 54 -0.39 -5.12 -9.95
N SER A 55 -1.24 -4.13 -10.26
CA SER A 55 -1.30 -3.55 -11.61
C SER A 55 -0.06 -2.70 -11.91
N VAL A 56 0.43 -1.93 -10.93
CA VAL A 56 1.65 -1.13 -11.08
C VAL A 56 2.85 -2.03 -11.34
N ARG A 57 2.99 -3.15 -10.63
CA ARG A 57 4.07 -4.12 -10.88
C ARG A 57 4.03 -4.67 -12.31
N ARG A 58 2.87 -5.12 -12.79
CA ARG A 58 2.75 -5.66 -14.16
C ARG A 58 3.04 -4.61 -15.22
N ALA A 59 2.50 -3.40 -15.05
CA ALA A 59 2.75 -2.29 -15.96
C ALA A 59 4.24 -1.92 -15.98
N ALA A 60 4.88 -1.83 -14.81
CA ALA A 60 6.30 -1.51 -14.70
C ALA A 60 7.21 -2.56 -15.38
N LEU A 61 6.88 -3.85 -15.25
CA LEU A 61 7.63 -4.93 -15.91
C LEU A 61 7.42 -4.92 -17.43
N ALA A 62 6.20 -4.65 -17.90
CA ALA A 62 5.91 -4.51 -19.32
C ALA A 62 6.65 -3.30 -19.93
N ASP A 63 6.61 -2.16 -19.24
CA ASP A 63 7.29 -0.94 -19.66
C ASP A 63 8.83 -1.13 -19.63
N LEU A 64 9.38 -1.88 -18.66
CA LEU A 64 10.81 -2.23 -18.63
C LEU A 64 11.21 -3.13 -19.79
N ALA A 65 10.37 -4.13 -20.13
CA ALA A 65 10.60 -4.98 -21.29
C ALA A 65 10.58 -4.18 -22.60
N ALA A 66 9.65 -3.24 -22.72
CA ALA A 66 9.60 -2.31 -23.85
C ALA A 66 10.85 -1.43 -23.90
N ALA A 67 11.30 -0.86 -22.78
CA ALA A 67 12.53 -0.07 -22.70
C ALA A 67 13.77 -0.88 -23.10
N ASN A 68 13.86 -2.15 -22.71
CA ASN A 68 14.97 -3.03 -23.05
C ASN A 68 15.02 -3.41 -24.54
N ALA A 69 13.87 -3.39 -25.22
CA ALA A 69 13.78 -3.62 -26.67
C ALA A 69 14.29 -2.42 -27.50
N LEU A 70 14.50 -1.24 -26.89
CA LEU A 70 15.05 -0.08 -27.58
C LEU A 70 16.57 -0.22 -27.84
N PRO A 71 17.09 0.53 -28.83
CA PRO A 71 18.52 0.70 -29.04
C PRO A 71 19.23 1.16 -27.76
N PRO A 72 20.50 0.76 -27.55
CA PRO A 72 21.21 0.97 -26.29
C PRO A 72 21.33 2.44 -25.87
N GLU A 73 21.33 3.37 -26.83
CA GLU A 73 21.33 4.81 -26.60
C GLU A 73 20.02 5.35 -26.01
N HIS A 74 18.88 4.77 -26.40
CA HIS A 74 17.55 5.18 -25.94
C HIS A 74 17.06 4.38 -24.73
N ARG A 75 17.57 3.15 -24.55
CA ARG A 75 17.20 2.26 -23.43
C ARG A 75 17.36 2.93 -22.08
N ARG A 76 18.52 3.55 -21.83
CA ARG A 76 18.84 4.16 -20.51
C ARG A 76 17.92 5.32 -20.17
N VAL A 77 17.63 6.16 -21.15
CA VAL A 77 16.72 7.30 -20.98
C VAL A 77 15.30 6.81 -20.70
N ALA A 78 14.83 5.80 -21.42
CA ALA A 78 13.53 5.19 -21.18
C ALA A 78 13.42 4.59 -19.77
N GLN A 79 14.44 3.85 -19.32
CA GLN A 79 14.51 3.30 -17.97
C GLN A 79 14.52 4.40 -16.88
N ALA A 80 15.25 5.49 -17.09
CA ALA A 80 15.30 6.61 -16.15
C ALA A 80 13.94 7.32 -16.03
N GLN A 81 13.27 7.58 -17.15
CA GLN A 81 11.92 8.16 -17.15
C GLN A 81 10.92 7.26 -16.45
N LEU A 82 11.05 5.95 -16.64
CA LEU A 82 10.22 4.96 -16.01
C LEU A 82 10.42 4.95 -14.49
N LEU A 83 11.66 4.98 -14.00
CA LEU A 83 11.97 5.13 -12.57
C LEU A 83 11.35 6.41 -11.99
N ARG A 84 11.43 7.54 -12.71
CA ARG A 84 10.80 8.82 -12.33
C ARG A 84 9.29 8.68 -12.16
N ARG A 85 8.62 8.04 -13.12
CA ARG A 85 7.18 7.78 -13.10
C ARG A 85 6.79 6.85 -11.95
N LEU A 86 7.59 5.83 -11.67
CA LEU A 86 7.37 4.92 -10.54
C LEU A 86 7.51 5.64 -9.21
N ALA A 87 8.56 6.43 -9.01
CA ALA A 87 8.73 7.23 -7.80
C ALA A 87 7.54 8.18 -7.60
N ARG A 88 7.10 8.86 -8.67
CA ARG A 88 5.89 9.70 -8.63
C ARG A 88 4.65 8.92 -8.20
N THR A 89 4.44 7.74 -8.77
CA THR A 89 3.25 6.92 -8.50
C THR A 89 3.25 6.31 -7.09
N LEU A 90 4.43 5.96 -6.56
CA LEU A 90 4.56 5.20 -5.31
C LEU A 90 4.89 6.07 -4.09
N GLN A 91 5.68 7.14 -4.26
CA GLN A 91 6.12 8.05 -3.18
C GLN A 91 5.61 9.50 -3.35
N GLY A 92 5.02 9.85 -4.50
CA GLY A 92 4.51 11.18 -4.78
C GLY A 92 5.51 12.09 -5.50
N ASP A 93 5.08 13.31 -5.81
CA ASP A 93 5.84 14.25 -6.65
C ASP A 93 7.17 14.69 -6.01
N ALA A 94 7.21 14.88 -4.69
CA ALA A 94 8.42 15.27 -3.98
C ALA A 94 9.59 14.28 -4.15
N ALA A 95 9.29 12.98 -4.31
CA ALA A 95 10.31 11.98 -4.60
C ALA A 95 10.74 11.99 -6.08
N ALA A 96 9.81 12.32 -6.99
CA ALA A 96 10.08 12.41 -8.42
C ALA A 96 10.87 13.67 -8.81
N ASP A 97 10.79 14.72 -8.01
CA ASP A 97 11.52 15.99 -8.24
C ASP A 97 12.91 15.98 -7.63
N ALA A 98 13.26 14.97 -6.82
CA ALA A 98 14.60 14.82 -6.27
C ALA A 98 15.65 14.62 -7.39
N GLU A 99 16.86 15.16 -7.19
CA GLU A 99 17.97 15.08 -8.15
C GLU A 99 19.23 14.51 -7.50
N GLY A 100 20.15 13.99 -8.32
CA GLY A 100 21.46 13.50 -7.87
C GLY A 100 21.40 12.48 -6.73
N SER A 101 22.17 12.71 -5.66
CA SER A 101 22.24 11.81 -4.50
C SER A 101 20.90 11.69 -3.74
N ALA A 102 20.10 12.76 -3.72
CA ALA A 102 18.76 12.72 -3.12
C ALA A 102 17.81 11.80 -3.91
N TRP A 103 17.93 11.81 -5.24
CA TRP A 103 17.22 10.87 -6.12
C TRP A 103 17.65 9.42 -5.90
N ALA A 104 18.95 9.17 -5.87
CA ALA A 104 19.49 7.83 -5.57
C ALA A 104 18.98 7.30 -4.22
N GLY A 105 19.00 8.15 -3.18
CA GLY A 105 18.47 7.80 -1.87
C GLY A 105 16.95 7.58 -1.85
N ALA A 106 16.18 8.30 -2.67
CA ALA A 106 14.74 8.08 -2.80
C ALA A 106 14.44 6.72 -3.43
N LEU A 107 15.17 6.34 -4.48
CA LEU A 107 15.05 5.04 -5.12
C LEU A 107 15.48 3.89 -4.20
N ASP A 108 16.58 4.07 -3.47
CA ASP A 108 17.06 3.10 -2.49
C ASP A 108 16.02 2.84 -1.38
N ARG A 109 15.36 3.90 -0.89
CA ARG A 109 14.21 3.76 0.03
C ARG A 109 13.00 3.09 -0.63
N LEU A 110 12.72 3.41 -1.89
CA LEU A 110 11.57 2.84 -2.63
C LEU A 110 11.71 1.34 -2.81
N PHE A 111 12.90 0.90 -3.18
CA PHE A 111 13.20 -0.48 -3.49
C PHE A 111 13.84 -1.25 -2.34
N ALA A 112 14.06 -0.61 -1.17
CA ALA A 112 14.78 -1.15 -0.03
C ALA A 112 16.14 -1.77 -0.43
N THR A 113 16.95 -1.00 -1.14
CA THR A 113 18.25 -1.39 -1.69
C THR A 113 19.28 -0.28 -1.49
N THR A 114 20.54 -0.53 -1.80
CA THR A 114 21.62 0.48 -1.90
C THR A 114 22.19 0.57 -3.32
N PHE A 115 21.52 -0.08 -4.28
CA PHE A 115 21.95 -0.20 -5.66
C PHE A 115 22.09 1.16 -6.36
N PHE A 116 21.24 2.13 -6.02
CA PHE A 116 21.24 3.43 -6.68
C PHE A 116 22.23 4.42 -6.06
N SER A 117 22.51 4.34 -4.76
CA SER A 117 23.51 5.19 -4.10
C SER A 117 24.94 4.65 -4.16
N ALA A 118 25.12 3.32 -4.07
CA ALA A 118 26.45 2.70 -3.95
C ALA A 118 26.78 1.71 -5.07
N GLY A 119 25.80 1.33 -5.89
CA GLY A 119 25.96 0.31 -6.94
C GLY A 119 26.02 0.86 -8.36
N ALA A 120 25.87 -0.05 -9.33
CA ALA A 120 25.82 0.28 -10.75
C ALA A 120 24.61 1.17 -11.15
N GLY A 121 23.62 1.33 -10.26
CA GLY A 121 22.45 2.19 -10.44
C GLY A 121 22.74 3.69 -10.32
N ARG A 122 23.92 4.11 -9.85
CA ARG A 122 24.31 5.53 -9.75
C ARG A 122 24.22 6.30 -11.05
N ILE A 123 24.33 5.60 -12.19
CA ILE A 123 24.25 6.19 -13.54
C ILE A 123 22.91 6.87 -13.78
N PHE A 124 21.83 6.35 -13.19
CA PHE A 124 20.50 6.94 -13.27
C PHE A 124 20.35 8.22 -12.43
N ALA A 125 21.31 8.52 -11.56
CA ALA A 125 21.35 9.72 -10.74
C ALA A 125 22.40 10.74 -11.19
N GLU A 126 23.55 10.29 -11.67
CA GLU A 126 24.73 11.14 -11.87
C GLU A 126 25.16 11.30 -13.35
N GLY A 127 24.73 10.43 -14.28
CA GLY A 127 25.26 10.52 -15.64
C GLY A 127 24.70 9.54 -16.65
N LEU A 128 23.49 9.80 -17.16
CA LEU A 128 22.88 9.03 -18.26
C LEU A 128 23.72 8.98 -19.54
N TYR A 129 24.57 9.99 -19.75
CA TYR A 129 25.43 10.15 -20.94
C TYR A 129 26.88 9.70 -20.75
N GLN A 130 27.23 9.12 -19.60
CA GLN A 130 28.62 8.72 -19.36
C GLN A 130 29.00 7.51 -20.21
N ARG A 131 30.02 7.69 -21.07
CA ARG A 131 30.41 6.75 -22.14
C ARG A 131 31.17 5.50 -21.64
N GLY A 132 31.43 5.39 -20.33
CA GLY A 132 32.12 4.27 -19.67
C GLY A 132 31.26 3.48 -18.69
N ALA A 133 29.94 3.44 -18.92
CA ALA A 133 29.00 2.77 -18.03
C ALA A 133 29.26 1.24 -17.90
N PRO A 134 28.96 0.63 -16.74
CA PRO A 134 28.96 -0.82 -16.51
C PRO A 134 28.12 -1.56 -17.56
N GLU A 135 28.40 -2.86 -17.67
CA GLU A 135 27.76 -3.74 -18.63
C GLU A 135 26.21 -3.62 -18.57
N PRO A 136 25.55 -3.19 -19.66
CA PRO A 136 24.11 -2.88 -19.66
C PRO A 136 23.24 -4.05 -19.19
N ALA A 137 23.64 -5.29 -19.52
CA ALA A 137 22.88 -6.49 -19.20
C ALA A 137 22.77 -6.75 -17.68
N ALA A 138 23.82 -6.47 -16.91
CA ALA A 138 23.82 -6.69 -15.47
C ALA A 138 22.90 -5.68 -14.74
N VAL A 139 22.88 -4.44 -15.22
CA VAL A 139 22.01 -3.37 -14.72
C VAL A 139 20.55 -3.67 -15.06
N ASP A 140 20.27 -4.11 -16.29
CA ASP A 140 18.92 -4.47 -16.76
C ASP A 140 18.34 -5.64 -15.93
N ALA A 141 19.16 -6.65 -15.62
CA ALA A 141 18.75 -7.81 -14.81
C ALA A 141 18.45 -7.43 -13.36
N GLU A 142 19.28 -6.59 -12.74
CA GLU A 142 19.02 -6.08 -11.39
C GLU A 142 17.79 -5.18 -11.33
N LEU A 143 17.57 -4.32 -12.32
CA LEU A 143 16.34 -3.53 -12.44
C LEU A 143 15.10 -4.44 -12.52
N ALA A 144 15.14 -5.50 -13.34
CA ALA A 144 14.04 -6.45 -13.43
C ALA A 144 13.74 -7.13 -12.07
N ARG A 145 14.77 -7.49 -11.30
CA ARG A 145 14.63 -8.04 -9.94
C ARG A 145 13.99 -7.04 -8.98
N LEU A 146 14.48 -5.80 -8.97
CA LEU A 146 13.94 -4.73 -8.10
C LEU A 146 12.47 -4.45 -8.41
N PHE A 147 12.11 -4.42 -9.70
CA PHE A 147 10.74 -4.23 -10.16
C PHE A 147 9.82 -5.39 -9.79
N ALA A 148 10.33 -6.63 -9.88
CA ALA A 148 9.60 -7.80 -9.44
C ALA A 148 9.29 -7.78 -7.94
N ARG A 149 10.09 -7.06 -7.14
CA ARG A 149 9.91 -6.91 -5.68
C ARG A 149 8.94 -5.78 -5.30
N ILE A 150 8.50 -4.95 -6.25
CA ILE A 150 7.50 -3.89 -5.97
C ILE A 150 6.20 -4.55 -5.50
N GLY A 151 5.86 -4.33 -4.23
CA GLY A 151 4.61 -4.80 -3.63
C GLY A 151 4.61 -6.25 -3.15
N ALA A 152 5.78 -6.89 -2.99
CA ALA A 152 5.96 -8.09 -2.18
C ALA A 152 6.07 -7.69 -0.70
#